data_AF-A0A2N4WQ91-F1
#
_entry.id   AF-A0A2N4WQ91-F1
#
_cell.length_a   1.000
_cell.length_b   1.000
_cell.length_c   1.000
_cell.angle_alpha   90.00
_cell.angle_beta   90.00
_cell.angle_gamma   90.00
#
_symmetry.space_group_name_H-M   'P 1'
#
loop_
_entity.id
_entity.type
_entity.pdbx_description
1 polymer ?
#
loop_
_entity_poly.entity_id
_entity_poly.type
_entity_poly.pdbx_seq_one_letter_code
_entity_poly.pdbx_strand_id
1 'polypeptide(L)'
;MPPKTIAKAALCDPAQRAAVKYAPFDLCAEVKHARIANLLSPDELAVYAGCSAKDIHDIEAGGGKVEHLARVMDSLKIDLTAIKRGTMLHARLTATRQAKKWTIEKLAARTGLCIQRVADLEMGKVDVKDLLIVLNTLEPHYRRRASPSTQDAHDKDSRFTPPSIVQAIQSAFGTVDLDPCAHSNSPMRAANQIKKEIGGDGLNEEWEGRLVFVNPPYSRASQWLTKVNAEWEKGKIDTLLCLSNAKTDAAALHKALQRGAWVFLFEGRLKYLKPDGTSEPSSQASMMISYGTSRSQREIFAASVAGSWLALST
;
A
#
# COMPACT_ATOMS: atom_id res chain seq x y z
N MET A 1 -34.52 -54.62 -31.50
CA MET A 1 -33.48 -53.59 -31.34
C MET A 1 -33.41 -53.17 -29.87
N PRO A 2 -32.42 -53.64 -29.10
CA PRO A 2 -32.15 -53.21 -27.73
C PRO A 2 -31.01 -52.14 -27.72
N PRO A 3 -30.56 -51.58 -26.58
CA PRO A 3 -31.15 -50.38 -25.96
C PRO A 3 -30.16 -49.21 -25.75
N LYS A 4 -30.74 -48.06 -25.37
CA LYS A 4 -30.18 -46.82 -24.80
C LYS A 4 -28.73 -46.88 -24.27
N THR A 5 -27.92 -45.85 -24.59
CA THR A 5 -26.96 -45.29 -23.61
C THR A 5 -26.77 -43.79 -23.84
N ILE A 6 -27.10 -43.02 -22.79
CA ILE A 6 -26.83 -41.59 -22.63
C ILE A 6 -25.34 -41.44 -22.36
N ALA A 7 -24.61 -40.72 -23.21
CA ALA A 7 -23.23 -40.35 -22.94
C ALA A 7 -23.18 -39.34 -21.78
N LYS A 8 -22.79 -39.81 -20.60
CA LYS A 8 -22.36 -38.97 -19.48
C LYS A 8 -21.05 -38.29 -19.88
N ALA A 9 -21.05 -36.96 -19.87
CA ALA A 9 -19.84 -36.16 -19.92
C ALA A 9 -18.87 -36.62 -18.83
N ALA A 10 -17.69 -37.05 -19.24
CA ALA A 10 -16.60 -37.37 -18.33
C ALA A 10 -16.19 -36.09 -17.59
N LEU A 11 -16.49 -36.07 -16.30
CA LEU A 11 -15.96 -35.12 -15.33
C LEU A 11 -14.44 -35.18 -15.41
N CYS A 12 -13.84 -34.05 -15.80
CA CYS A 12 -12.40 -33.85 -15.81
C CYS A 12 -11.88 -34.02 -14.36
N ASP A 13 -11.03 -35.03 -14.16
CA ASP A 13 -10.41 -35.36 -12.87
C ASP A 13 -9.54 -34.18 -12.38
N PRO A 14 -9.79 -33.61 -11.18
CA PRO A 14 -9.01 -32.51 -10.63
C PRO A 14 -7.54 -32.85 -10.33
N ALA A 15 -7.15 -34.13 -10.40
CA ALA A 15 -5.81 -34.59 -10.06
C ALA A 15 -4.72 -34.34 -11.13
N GLN A 16 -5.10 -33.95 -12.37
CA GLN A 16 -4.14 -33.77 -13.46
C GLN A 16 -3.61 -32.33 -13.66
N ARG A 17 -3.92 -31.39 -12.76
CA ARG A 17 -3.38 -30.00 -12.80
C ARG A 17 -2.10 -29.78 -11.97
N ALA A 18 -1.39 -30.84 -11.58
CA ALA A 18 -0.19 -30.75 -10.76
C ALA A 18 1.10 -31.06 -11.55
N ALA A 19 1.63 -30.10 -12.31
CA ALA A 19 3.06 -29.98 -12.63
C ALA A 19 3.36 -28.79 -13.55
N VAL A 20 3.30 -27.56 -13.01
CA VAL A 20 4.14 -26.47 -13.52
C VAL A 20 5.26 -26.29 -12.49
N LYS A 21 6.43 -26.88 -12.77
CA LYS A 21 7.62 -26.85 -11.91
C LYS A 21 8.18 -25.42 -11.88
N TYR A 22 7.86 -24.65 -10.86
CA TYR A 22 8.57 -23.41 -10.56
C TYR A 22 9.99 -23.72 -10.08
N ALA A 23 10.99 -22.99 -10.59
CA ALA A 23 12.36 -23.06 -10.09
C ALA A 23 12.39 -22.82 -8.55
N PRO A 24 13.30 -23.47 -7.81
CA PRO A 24 13.47 -23.22 -6.38
C PRO A 24 13.82 -21.75 -6.16
N PHE A 25 13.20 -21.14 -5.16
CA PHE A 25 13.46 -19.75 -4.82
C PHE A 25 14.83 -19.63 -4.16
N ASP A 26 15.65 -18.70 -4.64
CA ASP A 26 16.99 -18.44 -4.14
C ASP A 26 16.98 -17.22 -3.21
N LEU A 27 17.07 -17.49 -1.92
CA LEU A 27 17.08 -16.46 -0.87
C LEU A 27 18.28 -15.51 -0.99
N CYS A 28 19.45 -16.03 -1.37
CA CYS A 28 20.68 -15.23 -1.43
C CYS A 28 20.68 -14.32 -2.67
N ALA A 29 20.19 -14.83 -3.80
CA ALA A 29 19.93 -14.01 -4.97
C ALA A 29 18.89 -12.92 -4.68
N GLU A 30 17.84 -13.23 -3.91
CA GLU A 30 16.84 -12.25 -3.52
C GLU A 30 17.41 -11.15 -2.62
N VAL A 31 18.28 -11.50 -1.66
CA VAL A 31 18.99 -10.52 -0.82
C VAL A 31 19.79 -9.55 -1.70
N LYS A 32 20.53 -10.09 -2.69
CA LYS A 32 21.29 -9.28 -3.65
C LYS A 32 20.38 -8.37 -4.48
N HIS A 33 19.28 -8.90 -5.01
CA HIS A 33 18.31 -8.10 -5.76
C HIS A 33 17.69 -6.99 -4.91
N ALA A 34 17.29 -7.29 -3.67
CA ALA A 34 16.71 -6.31 -2.76
C ALA A 34 17.71 -5.20 -2.39
N ARG A 35 18.99 -5.53 -2.19
CA ARG A 35 20.03 -4.52 -1.94
C ARG A 35 20.17 -3.58 -3.15
N ILE A 36 20.29 -4.13 -4.36
CA ILE A 36 20.40 -3.34 -5.60
C ILE A 36 19.16 -2.46 -5.80
N ALA A 37 17.96 -2.99 -5.56
CA ALA A 37 16.71 -2.25 -5.68
C ALA A 37 16.58 -1.06 -4.70
N ASN A 38 17.27 -1.11 -3.55
CA ASN A 38 17.35 -0.01 -2.59
C ASN A 38 18.54 0.92 -2.85
N LEU A 39 19.27 0.75 -3.96
CA LEU A 39 20.46 1.53 -4.32
C LEU A 39 21.58 1.49 -3.27
N LEU A 40 21.69 0.39 -2.53
CA LEU A 40 22.69 0.23 -1.47
C LEU A 40 23.95 -0.48 -1.99
N SER A 41 25.12 0.08 -1.68
CA SER A 41 26.39 -0.64 -1.76
C SER A 41 26.49 -1.72 -0.67
N PRO A 42 27.36 -2.73 -0.84
CA PRO A 42 27.64 -3.71 0.21
C PRO A 42 28.11 -3.06 1.52
N ASP A 43 28.93 -2.02 1.46
CA ASP A 43 29.42 -1.28 2.63
C ASP A 43 28.30 -0.56 3.38
N GLU A 44 27.40 0.13 2.66
CA GLU A 44 26.25 0.80 3.28
C GLU A 44 25.31 -0.20 3.95
N LEU A 45 25.00 -1.33 3.28
CA LEU A 45 24.18 -2.38 3.89
C LEU A 45 24.85 -3.01 5.11
N ALA A 46 26.17 -3.19 5.06
CA ALA A 46 26.95 -3.74 6.18
C ALA A 46 26.83 -2.87 7.43
N VAL A 47 26.85 -1.53 7.28
CA VAL A 47 26.62 -0.57 8.37
C VAL A 47 25.21 -0.74 8.95
N TYR A 48 24.17 -0.81 8.13
CA TYR A 48 22.80 -0.99 8.60
C TYR A 48 22.55 -2.33 9.30
N ALA A 49 23.19 -3.39 8.82
CA ALA A 49 23.07 -4.73 9.40
C ALA A 49 24.02 -4.96 10.58
N GLY A 50 24.98 -4.05 10.83
CA GLY A 50 26.01 -4.19 11.86
C GLY A 50 27.02 -5.32 11.60
N CYS A 51 27.39 -5.56 10.35
CA CYS A 51 28.35 -6.59 9.94
C CYS A 51 29.41 -6.00 8.99
N SER A 52 30.30 -6.82 8.42
CA SER A 52 31.31 -6.36 7.46
C SER A 52 30.81 -6.47 6.01
N ALA A 53 31.35 -5.67 5.09
CA ALA A 53 31.04 -5.81 3.65
C ALA A 53 31.38 -7.21 3.12
N LYS A 54 32.42 -7.85 3.69
CA LYS A 54 32.75 -9.25 3.42
C LYS A 54 31.60 -10.19 3.78
N ASP A 55 30.93 -9.98 4.92
CA ASP A 55 29.78 -10.78 5.31
C ASP A 55 28.62 -10.64 4.31
N ILE A 56 28.40 -9.44 3.76
CA ILE A 56 27.39 -9.21 2.72
C ILE A 56 27.72 -10.00 1.46
N HIS A 57 28.98 -9.94 0.99
CA HIS A 57 29.43 -10.71 -0.17
C HIS A 57 29.32 -12.22 0.06
N ASP A 58 29.73 -12.70 1.23
CA ASP A 58 29.65 -14.11 1.59
C ASP A 58 28.17 -14.57 1.62
N ILE A 59 27.24 -13.75 2.14
CA ILE A 59 25.79 -14.02 2.11
C ILE A 59 25.23 -14.07 0.69
N GLU A 60 25.56 -13.09 -0.15
CA GLU A 60 25.09 -13.04 -1.55
C GLU A 60 25.59 -14.23 -2.37
N ALA A 61 26.73 -14.81 -2.00
CA ALA A 61 27.29 -16.02 -2.59
C ALA A 61 26.74 -17.33 -2.00
N GLY A 62 25.81 -17.28 -1.03
CA GLY A 62 25.21 -18.47 -0.40
C GLY A 62 25.92 -18.96 0.86
N GLY A 63 26.87 -18.19 1.40
CA GLY A 63 27.65 -18.48 2.60
C GLY A 63 27.39 -17.49 3.75
N GLY A 64 28.33 -17.43 4.70
CA GLY A 64 28.23 -16.55 5.87
C GLY A 64 27.40 -17.13 7.01
N LYS A 65 27.19 -16.33 8.05
CA LYS A 65 26.50 -16.73 9.29
C LYS A 65 25.00 -16.40 9.23
N VAL A 66 24.16 -17.31 9.73
CA VAL A 66 22.69 -17.10 9.79
C VAL A 66 22.31 -15.86 10.60
N GLU A 67 23.07 -15.53 11.65
CA GLU A 67 22.87 -14.30 12.42
C GLU A 67 23.02 -13.04 11.56
N HIS A 68 24.05 -12.99 10.71
CA HIS A 68 24.27 -11.86 9.79
C HIS A 68 23.18 -11.80 8.73
N LEU A 69 22.82 -12.95 8.15
CA LEU A 69 21.70 -13.05 7.21
C LEU A 69 20.38 -12.55 7.82
N ALA A 70 20.09 -12.93 9.07
CA ALA A 70 18.86 -12.49 9.75
C ALA A 70 18.81 -10.97 9.90
N ARG A 71 19.93 -10.33 10.28
CA ARG A 71 20.03 -8.87 10.38
C ARG A 71 19.90 -8.21 9.02
N VAL A 72 20.58 -8.73 8.00
CA VAL A 72 20.47 -8.24 6.60
C VAL A 72 19.03 -8.32 6.09
N MET A 73 18.34 -9.44 6.34
CA MET A 73 16.93 -9.61 5.97
C MET A 73 16.03 -8.59 6.68
N ASP A 74 16.28 -8.29 7.96
CA ASP A 74 15.52 -7.26 8.67
C ASP A 74 15.82 -5.84 8.16
N SER A 75 17.09 -5.53 7.87
CA SER A 75 17.48 -4.24 7.27
C SER A 75 16.82 -4.02 5.90
N LEU A 76 16.76 -5.06 5.07
CA LEU A 76 16.13 -5.04 3.74
C LEU A 76 14.61 -5.29 3.76
N LYS A 77 14.02 -5.48 4.95
CA LYS A 77 12.59 -5.81 5.14
C LYS A 77 12.13 -6.99 4.29
N ILE A 78 12.99 -8.00 4.16
CA ILE A 78 12.72 -9.27 3.50
C ILE A 78 12.04 -10.20 4.50
N ASP A 79 10.82 -10.63 4.20
CA ASP A 79 10.13 -11.69 4.92
C ASP A 79 9.84 -12.86 3.97
N LEU A 80 9.60 -14.06 4.52
CA LEU A 80 9.33 -15.28 3.78
C LEU A 80 7.90 -15.80 4.02
N THR A 81 7.29 -16.34 2.96
CA THR A 81 6.03 -17.10 3.00
C THR A 81 6.27 -18.58 3.33
N ALA A 82 5.19 -19.35 3.52
CA ALA A 82 5.18 -20.79 3.82
C ALA A 82 5.84 -21.23 5.13
N ILE A 83 6.71 -20.42 5.75
CA ILE A 83 7.21 -20.66 7.10
C ILE A 83 6.38 -19.91 8.16
N LYS A 84 6.35 -20.42 9.38
CA LYS A 84 5.62 -19.82 10.52
C LYS A 84 6.11 -18.40 10.83
N ARG A 85 5.25 -17.60 11.47
CA ARG A 85 5.58 -16.24 11.93
C ARG A 85 6.50 -16.31 13.15
N GLY A 86 7.40 -15.35 13.28
CA GLY A 86 8.35 -15.23 14.38
C GLY A 86 9.31 -14.09 14.12
N THR A 87 10.00 -13.62 15.16
CA THR A 87 10.97 -12.52 15.09
C THR A 87 12.26 -12.95 14.40
N MET A 88 12.76 -14.15 14.70
CA MET A 88 14.02 -14.68 14.17
C MET A 88 13.78 -15.82 13.17
N LEU A 89 14.58 -15.87 12.10
CA LEU A 89 14.45 -16.88 11.04
C LEU A 89 14.60 -18.31 11.56
N HIS A 90 15.56 -18.57 12.45
CA HIS A 90 15.75 -19.90 13.05
C HIS A 90 14.54 -20.36 13.88
N ALA A 91 13.97 -19.47 14.70
CA ALA A 91 12.80 -19.78 15.51
C ALA A 91 11.56 -20.13 14.65
N ARG A 92 11.43 -19.47 13.49
CA ARG A 92 10.38 -19.76 12.51
C ARG A 92 10.55 -21.15 11.89
N LEU A 93 11.78 -21.61 11.67
CA LEU A 93 12.04 -22.96 11.17
C LEU A 93 11.68 -24.02 12.21
N THR A 94 12.06 -23.80 13.47
CA THR A 94 11.65 -24.66 14.59
C THR A 94 10.12 -24.80 14.66
N ALA A 95 9.39 -23.68 14.63
CA ALA A 95 7.94 -23.68 14.66
C ALA A 95 7.31 -24.36 13.42
N THR A 96 7.93 -24.21 12.24
CA THR A 96 7.47 -24.85 11.00
C THR A 96 7.67 -26.36 11.05
N ARG A 97 8.83 -26.82 11.54
CA ARG A 97 9.14 -28.24 11.75
C ARG A 97 8.18 -28.88 12.74
N GLN A 98 7.94 -28.22 13.87
CA GLN A 98 7.00 -28.68 14.90
C GLN A 98 5.57 -28.76 14.35
N ALA A 99 5.14 -27.78 13.55
CA ALA A 99 3.82 -27.80 12.91
C ALA A 99 3.65 -28.96 11.92
N LYS A 100 4.72 -29.38 11.22
CA LYS A 100 4.72 -30.59 10.38
C LYS A 100 4.88 -31.89 11.17
N LYS A 101 5.02 -31.83 12.50
CA LYS A 101 5.30 -32.97 13.40
C LYS A 101 6.56 -33.74 12.98
N TRP A 102 7.60 -33.03 12.53
CA TRP A 102 8.89 -33.65 12.22
C TRP A 102 9.81 -33.55 13.43
N THR A 103 10.44 -34.67 13.80
CA THR A 103 11.49 -34.68 14.82
C THR A 103 12.79 -34.11 14.24
N ILE A 104 13.75 -33.78 15.10
CA ILE A 104 15.07 -33.29 14.65
C ILE A 104 15.78 -34.40 13.86
N GLU A 105 15.66 -35.65 14.30
CA GLU A 105 16.22 -36.84 13.65
C GLU A 105 15.63 -37.05 12.25
N LYS A 106 14.31 -36.86 12.12
CA LYS A 106 13.63 -36.95 10.82
C LYS A 106 14.10 -35.86 9.86
N LEU A 107 14.30 -34.64 10.36
CA LEU A 107 14.80 -33.54 9.54
C LEU A 107 16.26 -33.78 9.13
N ALA A 108 17.11 -34.17 10.07
CA ALA A 108 18.51 -34.55 9.85
C ALA A 108 18.65 -35.65 8.78
N ALA A 109 17.85 -36.72 8.88
CA ALA A 109 17.84 -37.80 7.89
C ALA A 109 17.43 -37.34 6.48
N ARG A 110 16.54 -36.34 6.37
CA ARG A 110 16.09 -35.81 5.08
C ARG A 110 17.05 -34.78 4.47
N THR A 111 17.78 -34.04 5.30
CA THR A 111 18.75 -33.03 4.85
C THR A 111 20.15 -33.59 4.66
N GLY A 112 20.45 -34.77 5.23
CA GLY A 112 21.80 -35.32 5.29
C GLY A 112 22.71 -34.65 6.31
N LEU A 113 22.16 -33.76 7.16
CA LEU A 113 22.90 -33.11 8.24
C LEU A 113 22.90 -33.97 9.51
N CYS A 114 23.92 -33.87 10.35
CA CYS A 114 23.88 -34.54 11.65
C CYS A 114 22.87 -33.86 12.59
N ILE A 115 22.33 -34.62 13.55
CA ILE A 115 21.31 -34.15 14.51
C ILE A 115 21.77 -32.88 15.25
N GLN A 116 23.04 -32.84 15.69
CA GLN A 116 23.61 -31.68 16.39
C GLN A 116 23.62 -30.44 15.50
N ARG A 117 23.95 -30.57 14.21
CA ARG A 117 23.96 -29.44 13.27
C ARG A 117 22.57 -28.87 13.04
N VAL A 118 21.54 -29.72 13.00
CA VAL A 118 20.14 -29.28 12.92
C VAL A 118 19.71 -28.60 14.23
N ALA A 119 20.15 -29.07 15.39
CA ALA A 119 19.89 -28.42 16.67
C ALA A 119 20.57 -27.04 16.77
N ASP A 120 21.84 -26.94 16.36
CA ASP A 120 22.58 -25.67 16.35
C ASP A 120 21.93 -24.64 15.41
N LEU A 121 21.29 -25.11 14.33
CA LEU A 121 20.55 -24.26 13.39
C LEU A 121 19.33 -23.63 14.06
N GLU A 122 18.61 -24.39 14.89
CA GLU A 122 17.48 -23.88 15.67
C GLU A 122 17.92 -22.85 16.74
N MET A 123 19.21 -22.81 17.07
CA MET A 123 19.83 -21.80 17.93
C MET A 123 20.48 -20.64 17.16
N GLY A 124 20.42 -20.64 15.83
CA GLY A 124 20.98 -19.59 14.97
C GLY A 124 22.51 -19.61 14.84
N LYS A 125 23.20 -20.68 15.28
CA LYS A 125 24.67 -20.76 15.36
C LYS A 125 25.33 -21.39 14.12
N VAL A 126 24.62 -21.46 13.01
CA VAL A 126 25.02 -22.24 11.83
C VAL A 126 25.22 -21.34 10.61
N ASP A 127 25.88 -21.89 9.60
CA ASP A 127 26.16 -21.24 8.33
C ASP A 127 24.90 -21.19 7.43
N VAL A 128 24.81 -20.17 6.58
CA VAL A 128 23.70 -19.97 5.65
C VAL A 128 23.52 -21.16 4.71
N LYS A 129 24.60 -21.86 4.33
CA LYS A 129 24.53 -23.04 3.47
C LYS A 129 23.64 -24.15 4.07
N ASP A 130 23.85 -24.48 5.33
CA ASP A 130 23.08 -25.53 6.02
C ASP A 130 21.63 -25.08 6.27
N LEU A 131 21.43 -23.78 6.50
CA LEU A 131 20.10 -23.17 6.56
C LEU A 131 19.33 -23.35 5.26
N LEU A 132 19.96 -23.07 4.11
CA LEU A 132 19.31 -23.21 2.81
C LEU A 132 18.94 -24.67 2.52
N ILE A 133 19.79 -25.63 2.89
CA ILE A 133 19.48 -27.07 2.79
C ILE A 133 18.23 -27.41 3.61
N VAL A 134 18.18 -26.97 4.88
CA VAL A 134 17.05 -27.21 5.77
C VAL A 134 15.78 -26.54 5.25
N LEU A 135 15.87 -25.29 4.81
CA LEU A 135 14.74 -24.51 4.32
C LEU A 135 14.13 -25.14 3.06
N ASN A 136 14.96 -25.51 2.09
CA ASN A 136 14.53 -26.20 0.86
C ASN A 136 13.92 -27.58 1.14
N THR A 137 14.38 -28.28 2.17
CA THR A 137 13.86 -29.61 2.54
C THR A 137 12.55 -29.52 3.32
N LEU A 138 12.46 -28.54 4.22
CA LEU A 138 11.33 -28.39 5.13
C LEU A 138 10.14 -27.70 4.45
N GLU A 139 10.39 -26.65 3.68
CA GLU A 139 9.39 -25.88 2.93
C GLU A 139 9.91 -25.46 1.55
N PRO A 140 9.95 -26.33 0.54
CA PRO A 140 10.47 -26.00 -0.81
C PRO A 140 9.69 -24.89 -1.54
N HIS A 141 8.46 -24.61 -1.08
CA HIS A 141 7.59 -23.58 -1.66
C HIS A 141 7.68 -22.23 -0.94
N TYR A 142 8.63 -22.05 -0.01
CA TYR A 142 8.88 -20.72 0.54
C TYR A 142 9.26 -19.73 -0.56
N ARG A 143 8.77 -18.51 -0.44
CA ARG A 143 9.08 -17.39 -1.34
C ARG A 143 9.35 -16.17 -0.51
N ARG A 144 9.95 -15.14 -1.10
CA ARG A 144 9.83 -13.77 -0.57
C ARG A 144 8.34 -13.52 -0.36
N ARG A 145 7.94 -13.31 0.89
CA ARG A 145 6.69 -12.64 1.18
C ARG A 145 6.82 -11.31 0.51
N ALA A 146 5.87 -11.00 -0.36
CA ALA A 146 5.66 -9.64 -0.78
C ALA A 146 5.57 -8.81 0.52
N SER A 147 6.67 -8.15 0.88
CA SER A 147 6.57 -6.82 1.46
C SER A 147 5.59 -6.12 0.55
N PRO A 148 4.51 -5.46 1.05
CA PRO A 148 3.62 -4.71 0.17
C PRO A 148 4.55 -3.92 -0.73
N SER A 149 4.56 -4.26 -2.01
CA SER A 149 5.60 -3.76 -2.88
C SER A 149 5.48 -2.24 -2.78
N THR A 150 6.54 -1.48 -2.98
CA THR A 150 6.36 -0.03 -3.14
C THR A 150 5.46 0.31 -4.34
N GLN A 151 4.92 -0.70 -5.05
CA GLN A 151 3.85 -0.64 -6.04
C GLN A 151 2.50 -1.30 -5.62
N ASP A 152 2.43 -2.06 -4.52
CA ASP A 152 1.27 -2.82 -3.99
C ASP A 152 1.13 -2.71 -2.46
N ALA A 153 1.76 -1.72 -1.83
CA ALA A 153 0.96 -0.97 -0.88
C ALA A 153 -0.24 -0.53 -1.72
N HIS A 154 -1.43 -1.09 -1.46
CA HIS A 154 -2.64 -0.38 -1.82
C HIS A 154 -2.36 1.05 -1.41
N ASP A 155 -2.16 1.94 -2.39
CA ASP A 155 -2.02 3.34 -2.10
C ASP A 155 -3.39 3.76 -1.59
N LYS A 156 -3.58 3.55 -0.29
CA LYS A 156 -4.86 3.73 0.41
C LYS A 156 -5.30 5.18 0.31
N ASP A 157 -4.36 6.06 0.00
CA ASP A 157 -4.50 7.50 -0.11
C ASP A 157 -4.69 7.98 -1.54
N SER A 158 -4.22 7.25 -2.57
CA SER A 158 -4.58 7.51 -3.97
C SER A 158 -6.03 7.15 -4.24
N ARG A 159 -6.90 8.10 -3.92
CA ARG A 159 -8.34 8.05 -4.15
C ARG A 159 -8.72 9.21 -5.05
N PHE A 160 -8.79 8.99 -6.36
CA PHE A 160 -9.07 10.08 -7.30
C PHE A 160 -10.56 10.36 -7.42
N THR A 161 -10.89 11.63 -7.63
CA THR A 161 -12.26 12.09 -7.76
C THR A 161 -12.92 11.45 -8.99
N PRO A 162 -14.15 10.93 -8.89
CA PRO A 162 -14.83 10.33 -10.03
C PRO A 162 -15.02 11.36 -11.17
N PRO A 163 -14.94 10.96 -12.46
CA PRO A 163 -15.05 11.89 -13.58
C PRO A 163 -16.35 12.70 -13.58
N SER A 164 -17.46 12.10 -13.14
CA SER A 164 -18.75 12.79 -13.01
C SER A 164 -18.69 13.94 -11.99
N ILE A 165 -17.97 13.76 -10.88
CA ILE A 165 -17.79 14.80 -9.87
C ILE A 165 -16.82 15.87 -10.37
N VAL A 166 -15.75 15.50 -11.08
CA VAL A 166 -14.83 16.45 -11.72
C VAL A 166 -15.58 17.34 -12.72
N GLN A 167 -16.42 16.75 -13.58
CA GLN A 167 -17.23 17.48 -14.54
C GLN A 167 -18.24 18.42 -13.86
N ALA A 168 -18.88 17.96 -12.77
CA ALA A 168 -19.80 18.79 -12.00
C ALA A 168 -19.08 19.99 -11.35
N ILE A 169 -17.87 19.79 -10.82
CA ILE A 169 -17.04 20.88 -10.28
C ILE A 169 -16.72 21.89 -11.38
N GLN A 170 -16.22 21.42 -12.52
CA GLN A 170 -15.84 22.31 -13.62
C GLN A 170 -17.03 23.07 -14.21
N SER A 171 -18.20 22.44 -14.28
CA SER A 171 -19.43 23.07 -14.78
C SER A 171 -19.97 24.13 -13.81
N ALA A 172 -19.87 23.89 -12.50
CA ALA A 172 -20.40 24.80 -11.48
C ALA A 172 -19.44 25.94 -11.13
N PHE A 173 -18.14 25.66 -11.06
CA PHE A 173 -17.15 26.58 -10.49
C PHE A 173 -16.11 27.07 -11.51
N GLY A 174 -16.02 26.43 -12.69
CA GLY A 174 -15.06 26.74 -13.74
C GLY A 174 -13.79 25.89 -13.68
N THR A 175 -12.79 26.28 -14.46
CA THR A 175 -11.48 25.61 -14.47
C THR A 175 -10.80 25.71 -13.11
N VAL A 176 -10.23 24.60 -12.65
CA VAL A 176 -9.44 24.57 -11.41
C VAL A 176 -8.04 25.12 -11.69
N ASP A 177 -7.64 26.14 -10.94
CA ASP A 177 -6.31 26.75 -11.07
C ASP A 177 -5.26 25.92 -10.33
N LEU A 178 -5.58 25.40 -9.15
CA LEU A 178 -4.64 24.63 -8.32
C LEU A 178 -5.28 23.36 -7.74
N ASP A 179 -4.57 22.25 -7.91
CA ASP A 179 -4.78 21.01 -7.15
C ASP A 179 -3.52 20.72 -6.29
N PRO A 180 -3.55 20.97 -4.97
CA PRO A 180 -2.41 20.75 -4.09
C PRO A 180 -2.22 19.25 -3.74
N CYS A 181 -3.13 18.39 -4.19
CA CYS A 181 -3.15 16.95 -3.96
C CYS A 181 -3.07 16.17 -5.29
N ALA A 182 -2.47 16.78 -6.31
CA ALA A 182 -2.51 16.26 -7.66
C ALA A 182 -1.75 14.92 -7.79
N HIS A 183 -2.20 14.11 -8.73
CA HIS A 183 -1.60 12.83 -9.09
C HIS A 183 -1.71 12.60 -10.60
N SER A 184 -0.72 11.97 -11.23
CA SER A 184 -0.74 11.79 -12.70
C SER A 184 -1.92 11.00 -13.24
N ASN A 185 -2.44 10.06 -12.44
CA ASN A 185 -3.63 9.27 -12.78
C ASN A 185 -4.97 9.94 -12.37
N SER A 186 -4.95 11.11 -11.73
CA SER A 186 -6.17 11.83 -11.37
C SER A 186 -6.87 12.38 -12.62
N PRO A 187 -8.21 12.24 -12.74
CA PRO A 187 -8.97 12.92 -13.79
C PRO A 187 -9.01 14.45 -13.62
N MET A 188 -8.77 14.96 -12.41
CA MET A 188 -8.70 16.40 -12.17
C MET A 188 -7.41 16.96 -12.77
N ARG A 189 -7.55 17.80 -13.79
CA ARG A 189 -6.45 18.48 -14.48
C ARG A 189 -6.53 19.98 -14.21
N ALA A 190 -6.02 20.38 -13.03
CA ALA A 190 -5.84 21.77 -12.69
C ALA A 190 -4.69 22.40 -13.49
N ALA A 191 -4.71 23.72 -13.67
CA ALA A 191 -3.63 24.45 -14.36
C ALA A 191 -2.27 24.28 -13.66
N ASN A 192 -2.27 24.37 -12.33
CA ASN A 192 -1.14 24.11 -11.46
C ASN A 192 -1.41 22.86 -10.61
N GLN A 193 -0.40 22.00 -10.50
CA GLN A 193 -0.51 20.69 -9.85
C GLN A 193 0.67 20.46 -8.92
N ILE A 194 0.40 20.28 -7.63
CA ILE A 194 1.42 19.86 -6.67
C ILE A 194 1.33 18.35 -6.54
N LYS A 195 2.36 17.65 -7.02
CA LYS A 195 2.36 16.19 -7.07
C LYS A 195 3.44 15.60 -6.18
N LYS A 196 3.02 14.76 -5.24
CA LYS A 196 3.93 14.01 -4.37
C LYS A 196 4.88 13.10 -5.15
N GLU A 197 4.43 12.58 -6.30
CA GLU A 197 5.20 11.66 -7.15
C GLU A 197 6.49 12.28 -7.74
N ILE A 198 6.58 13.61 -7.81
CA ILE A 198 7.79 14.35 -8.24
C ILE A 198 8.42 15.16 -7.09
N GLY A 199 8.05 14.87 -5.84
CA GLY A 199 8.62 15.50 -4.65
C GLY A 199 7.90 16.75 -4.14
N GLY A 200 6.76 17.13 -4.72
CA GLY A 200 5.94 18.24 -4.21
C GLY A 200 5.20 17.91 -2.91
N ASP A 201 4.88 18.92 -2.11
CA ASP A 201 4.14 18.75 -0.86
C ASP A 201 3.16 19.90 -0.62
N GLY A 202 1.89 19.68 -1.00
CA GLY A 202 0.84 20.68 -0.88
C GLY A 202 0.55 21.13 0.57
N LEU A 203 0.99 20.41 1.60
CA LEU A 203 0.90 20.92 2.98
C LEU A 203 1.91 22.03 3.27
N ASN A 204 3.07 22.00 2.60
CA ASN A 204 4.19 22.92 2.81
C ASN A 204 4.27 24.04 1.77
N GLU A 205 3.47 23.97 0.71
CA GLU A 205 3.40 25.00 -0.34
C GLU A 205 2.29 26.04 -0.06
N GLU A 206 2.44 27.25 -0.60
CA GLU A 206 1.39 28.28 -0.57
C GLU A 206 0.33 28.02 -1.63
N TRP A 207 -0.93 28.33 -1.31
CA TRP A 207 -2.03 28.17 -2.26
C TRP A 207 -2.58 29.53 -2.67
N GLU A 208 -2.76 29.72 -3.96
CA GLU A 208 -3.36 30.91 -4.55
C GLU A 208 -4.06 30.56 -5.86
N GLY A 209 -4.99 31.42 -6.27
CA GLY A 209 -5.74 31.26 -7.51
C GLY A 209 -7.24 31.48 -7.32
N ARG A 210 -7.97 31.55 -8.43
CA ARG A 210 -9.41 31.76 -8.37
C ARG A 210 -10.13 30.51 -7.85
N LEU A 211 -9.77 29.32 -8.31
CA LEU A 211 -10.36 28.06 -7.88
C LEU A 211 -9.30 27.05 -7.44
N VAL A 212 -9.28 26.75 -6.15
CA VAL A 212 -8.46 25.67 -5.57
C VAL A 212 -9.35 24.47 -5.23
N PHE A 213 -8.99 23.29 -5.74
CA PHE A 213 -9.70 22.04 -5.44
C PHE A 213 -8.78 21.06 -4.70
N VAL A 214 -9.27 20.53 -3.57
CA VAL A 214 -8.51 19.64 -2.69
C VAL A 214 -9.25 18.31 -2.56
N ASN A 215 -8.64 17.24 -3.04
CA ASN A 215 -9.03 15.87 -2.72
C ASN A 215 -7.86 15.19 -1.99
N PRO A 216 -7.80 15.28 -0.66
CA PRO A 216 -6.59 14.98 0.08
C PRO A 216 -6.32 13.47 0.24
N PRO A 217 -5.06 13.08 0.46
CA PRO A 217 -4.75 11.76 1.02
C PRO A 217 -5.42 11.63 2.40
N TYR A 218 -6.41 10.75 2.49
CA TYR A 218 -7.32 10.68 3.64
C TYR A 218 -6.68 10.20 4.94
N SER A 219 -5.50 9.57 4.89
CA SER A 219 -4.69 9.26 6.09
C SER A 219 -4.35 10.50 6.93
N ARG A 220 -4.27 11.67 6.29
CA ARG A 220 -3.96 12.95 6.93
C ARG A 220 -5.10 13.97 6.80
N ALA A 221 -6.35 13.52 6.63
CA ALA A 221 -7.51 14.39 6.36
C ALA A 221 -7.64 15.58 7.34
N SER A 222 -7.37 15.38 8.64
CA SER A 222 -7.44 16.46 9.63
C SER A 222 -6.35 17.53 9.46
N GLN A 223 -5.15 17.14 9.02
CA GLN A 223 -4.06 18.09 8.72
C GLN A 223 -4.40 18.90 7.48
N TRP A 224 -4.93 18.24 6.44
CA TRP A 224 -5.41 18.91 5.23
C TRP A 224 -6.54 19.89 5.51
N LEU A 225 -7.52 19.52 6.33
CA LEU A 225 -8.60 20.46 6.66
C LEU A 225 -8.11 21.65 7.49
N THR A 226 -7.13 21.43 8.38
CA THR A 226 -6.46 22.53 9.09
C THR A 226 -5.75 23.47 8.11
N LYS A 227 -5.02 22.91 7.14
CA LYS A 227 -4.34 23.66 6.08
C LYS A 227 -5.31 24.42 5.18
N VAL A 228 -6.43 23.80 4.78
CA VAL A 228 -7.51 24.44 4.01
C VAL A 228 -8.01 25.71 4.69
N ASN A 229 -8.28 25.64 6.00
CA ASN A 229 -8.73 26.81 6.76
C ASN A 229 -7.64 27.89 6.80
N ALA A 230 -6.39 27.51 7.05
CA ALA A 230 -5.27 28.45 7.08
C ALA A 230 -5.02 29.15 5.73
N GLU A 231 -5.10 28.44 4.61
CA GLU A 231 -4.92 29.03 3.29
C GLU A 231 -6.09 29.92 2.88
N TRP A 232 -7.33 29.55 3.23
CA TRP A 232 -8.49 30.42 3.02
C TRP A 232 -8.33 31.76 3.74
N GLU A 233 -7.84 31.75 4.98
CA GLU A 233 -7.64 32.95 5.79
C GLU A 233 -6.60 33.93 5.22
N LYS A 234 -5.67 33.45 4.39
CA LYS A 234 -4.68 34.31 3.73
C LYS A 234 -5.29 35.21 2.67
N GLY A 235 -6.52 34.94 2.22
CA GLY A 235 -7.24 35.79 1.26
C GLY A 235 -6.67 35.79 -0.16
N LYS A 236 -5.86 34.77 -0.52
CA LYS A 236 -5.30 34.59 -1.86
C LYS A 236 -6.12 33.66 -2.78
N ILE A 237 -7.27 33.20 -2.30
CA ILE A 237 -8.12 32.21 -2.97
C ILE A 237 -9.55 32.75 -3.06
N ASP A 238 -10.13 32.81 -4.27
CA ASP A 238 -11.51 33.30 -4.44
C ASP A 238 -12.54 32.22 -4.11
N THR A 239 -12.29 30.98 -4.51
CA THR A 239 -13.13 29.82 -4.25
C THR A 239 -12.26 28.61 -3.90
N LEU A 240 -12.59 27.96 -2.79
CA LEU A 240 -11.88 26.76 -2.33
C LEU A 240 -12.89 25.63 -2.15
N LEU A 241 -12.62 24.47 -2.75
CA LEU A 241 -13.40 23.25 -2.60
C LEU A 241 -12.53 22.15 -2.00
N CYS A 242 -13.00 21.48 -0.95
CA CYS A 242 -12.27 20.39 -0.29
C CYS A 242 -13.18 19.19 -0.04
N LEU A 243 -12.82 18.03 -0.60
CA LEU A 243 -13.44 16.76 -0.24
C LEU A 243 -12.91 16.29 1.11
N SER A 244 -13.80 15.86 1.99
CA SER A 244 -13.44 15.34 3.31
C SER A 244 -14.36 14.19 3.72
N ASN A 245 -13.92 13.41 4.70
CA ASN A 245 -14.80 12.45 5.36
C ASN A 245 -15.82 13.24 6.19
N ALA A 246 -17.09 12.84 6.18
CA ALA A 246 -18.16 13.49 6.95
C ALA A 246 -18.07 13.20 8.46
N LYS A 247 -16.98 13.63 9.08
CA LYS A 247 -16.73 13.60 10.52
C LYS A 247 -17.22 14.91 11.11
N THR A 248 -18.51 14.95 11.45
CA THR A 248 -19.20 16.16 11.90
C THR A 248 -18.72 16.68 13.25
N ASP A 249 -18.01 15.86 14.02
CA ASP A 249 -17.38 16.16 15.31
C ASP A 249 -15.96 16.74 15.18
N ALA A 250 -15.39 16.79 13.98
CA ALA A 250 -14.03 17.24 13.78
C ALA A 250 -13.88 18.74 14.08
N ALA A 251 -12.99 19.10 15.02
CA ALA A 251 -12.73 20.50 15.39
C ALA A 251 -12.38 21.40 14.18
N ALA A 252 -11.63 20.87 13.20
CA ALA A 252 -11.28 21.61 11.99
C ALA A 252 -12.50 21.89 11.08
N LEU A 253 -13.53 21.05 11.09
CA LEU A 253 -14.79 21.32 10.40
C LEU A 253 -15.54 22.46 11.10
N HIS A 254 -15.65 22.43 12.43
CA HIS A 254 -16.32 23.51 13.17
C HIS A 254 -15.64 24.86 12.95
N LYS A 255 -14.30 24.90 12.91
CA LYS A 255 -13.56 26.10 12.53
C LYS A 255 -13.90 26.56 11.11
N ALA A 256 -14.10 25.64 10.18
CA ALA A 256 -14.48 25.99 8.81
C ALA A 256 -15.88 26.62 8.76
N LEU A 257 -16.85 26.02 9.46
CA LEU A 257 -18.22 26.53 9.55
C LEU A 257 -18.28 27.93 10.19
N GLN A 258 -17.52 28.16 11.26
CA GLN A 258 -17.41 29.48 11.91
C GLN A 258 -16.82 30.55 10.98
N ARG A 259 -16.13 30.15 9.91
CA ARG A 259 -15.53 31.03 8.89
C ARG A 259 -16.37 31.13 7.62
N GLY A 260 -17.63 30.69 7.67
CA GLY A 260 -18.57 30.81 6.56
C GLY A 260 -18.42 29.73 5.48
N ALA A 261 -17.77 28.59 5.79
CA ALA A 261 -17.75 27.46 4.87
C ALA A 261 -19.16 26.89 4.67
N TRP A 262 -19.52 26.61 3.42
CA TRP A 262 -20.68 25.79 3.07
C TRP A 262 -20.29 24.32 3.00
N VAL A 263 -21.21 23.43 3.36
CA VAL A 263 -20.98 21.98 3.31
C VAL A 263 -22.02 21.32 2.43
N PHE A 264 -21.59 20.54 1.45
CA PHE A 264 -22.43 19.65 0.66
C PHE A 264 -22.29 18.22 1.19
N LEU A 265 -23.42 17.60 1.52
CA LEU A 265 -23.49 16.20 1.90
C LEU A 265 -23.93 15.38 0.69
N PHE A 266 -23.10 14.43 0.26
CA PHE A 266 -23.41 13.56 -0.86
C PHE A 266 -24.48 12.53 -0.47
N GLU A 267 -25.43 12.29 -1.38
CA GLU A 267 -26.36 11.17 -1.25
C GLU A 267 -25.66 9.89 -1.76
N GLY A 268 -25.34 8.99 -0.83
CA GLY A 268 -24.58 7.78 -1.11
C GLY A 268 -23.07 7.93 -0.97
N ARG A 269 -22.33 6.86 -1.29
CA ARG A 269 -20.87 6.81 -1.15
C ARG A 269 -20.21 7.17 -2.48
N LEU A 270 -19.32 8.16 -2.45
CA LEU A 270 -18.47 8.45 -3.61
C LEU A 270 -17.61 7.24 -3.97
N LYS A 271 -17.57 6.90 -5.26
CA LYS A 271 -16.81 5.78 -5.82
C LYS A 271 -15.46 6.27 -6.35
N TYR A 272 -14.54 6.59 -5.45
CA TYR A 272 -13.22 7.08 -5.83
C TYR A 272 -12.51 6.09 -6.76
N LEU A 273 -11.78 6.62 -7.74
CA LEU A 273 -10.92 5.81 -8.61
C LEU A 273 -9.60 5.51 -7.90
N LYS A 274 -9.07 4.32 -8.13
CA LYS A 274 -7.75 3.88 -7.67
C LYS A 274 -6.72 3.95 -8.82
N PRO A 275 -5.41 3.89 -8.54
CA PRO A 275 -4.37 3.86 -9.57
C PRO A 275 -4.54 2.78 -10.64
N ASP A 276 -5.13 1.64 -10.28
CA ASP A 276 -5.41 0.51 -11.17
C ASP A 276 -6.67 0.71 -12.05
N GLY A 277 -7.32 1.89 -11.96
CA GLY A 277 -8.54 2.21 -12.70
C GLY A 277 -9.83 1.63 -12.11
N THR A 278 -9.74 0.82 -11.05
CA THR A 278 -10.93 0.32 -10.35
C THR A 278 -11.58 1.42 -9.53
N SER A 279 -12.88 1.27 -9.25
CA SER A 279 -13.62 2.15 -8.36
C SER A 279 -14.46 1.35 -7.39
N GLU A 280 -14.40 1.70 -6.12
CA GLU A 280 -15.27 1.12 -5.09
C GLU A 280 -15.90 2.23 -4.26
N PRO A 281 -17.14 2.03 -3.77
CA PRO A 281 -17.74 2.95 -2.81
C PRO A 281 -16.82 3.18 -1.61
N SER A 282 -16.61 4.44 -1.24
CA SER A 282 -15.87 4.79 -0.03
C SER A 282 -16.48 4.13 1.20
N SER A 283 -15.63 3.57 2.07
CA SER A 283 -16.06 3.04 3.37
C SER A 283 -16.55 4.13 4.33
N GLN A 284 -16.21 5.39 4.07
CA GLN A 284 -16.60 6.55 4.86
C GLN A 284 -17.53 7.46 4.07
N ALA A 285 -18.40 8.19 4.77
CA ALA A 285 -19.24 9.22 4.15
C ALA A 285 -18.34 10.35 3.67
N SER A 286 -18.65 10.91 2.51
CA SER A 286 -17.94 12.07 1.99
C SER A 286 -18.82 13.30 2.13
N MET A 287 -18.16 14.44 2.28
CA MET A 287 -18.76 15.77 2.19
C MET A 287 -17.81 16.68 1.42
N MET A 288 -18.35 17.74 0.82
CA MET A 288 -17.55 18.80 0.23
C MET A 288 -17.68 20.05 1.08
N ILE A 289 -16.56 20.53 1.60
CA ILE A 289 -16.46 21.83 2.27
C ILE A 289 -16.10 22.85 1.20
N SER A 290 -16.78 24.00 1.19
CA SER A 290 -16.52 25.04 0.21
C SER A 290 -16.51 26.43 0.81
N TYR A 291 -15.63 27.28 0.29
CA TYR A 291 -15.55 28.71 0.61
C TYR A 291 -15.72 29.54 -0.66
N GLY A 292 -16.21 30.77 -0.51
CA GLY A 292 -16.32 31.73 -1.61
C GLY A 292 -17.31 31.35 -2.72
N THR A 293 -18.12 30.31 -2.53
CA THR A 293 -19.10 29.88 -3.54
C THR A 293 -20.30 30.82 -3.57
N SER A 294 -20.79 31.13 -4.77
CA SER A 294 -22.05 31.85 -4.95
C SER A 294 -23.24 30.88 -4.87
N ARG A 295 -24.43 31.43 -4.60
CA ARG A 295 -25.68 30.64 -4.59
C ARG A 295 -25.91 29.91 -5.91
N SER A 296 -25.72 30.60 -7.04
CA SER A 296 -25.91 30.02 -8.37
C SER A 296 -24.94 28.86 -8.63
N GLN A 297 -23.67 28.99 -8.24
CA GLN A 297 -22.69 27.89 -8.39
C GLN A 297 -23.10 26.67 -7.57
N ARG A 298 -23.55 26.88 -6.32
CA ARG A 298 -24.05 25.79 -5.46
C ARG A 298 -25.28 25.11 -6.04
N GLU A 299 -26.21 25.85 -6.63
CA GLU A 299 -27.40 25.33 -7.30
C GLU A 299 -27.03 24.51 -8.56
N ILE A 300 -26.10 25.00 -9.39
CA ILE A 300 -25.60 24.26 -10.57
C ILE A 300 -24.94 22.94 -10.14
N PHE A 301 -24.12 22.97 -9.09
CA PHE A 301 -23.48 21.76 -8.56
C PHE A 301 -24.51 20.75 -8.05
N ALA A 302 -25.48 21.19 -7.24
CA ALA A 302 -26.52 20.33 -6.68
C ALA A 302 -27.48 19.77 -7.74
N ALA A 303 -27.65 20.44 -8.88
CA ALA A 303 -28.41 19.90 -10.01
C ALA A 303 -27.71 18.71 -10.71
N SER A 304 -26.39 18.61 -10.57
CA SER A 304 -25.57 17.59 -11.26
C SER A 304 -25.10 16.45 -10.36
N VAL A 305 -25.21 16.62 -9.04
CA VAL A 305 -24.68 15.70 -8.03
C VAL A 305 -25.75 15.39 -7.00
N ALA A 306 -26.04 14.11 -6.79
CA ALA A 306 -26.99 13.68 -5.76
C ALA A 306 -26.46 14.03 -4.35
N GLY A 307 -27.24 14.80 -3.61
CA GLY A 307 -26.88 15.32 -2.30
C GLY A 307 -27.51 16.69 -2.03
N SER A 308 -27.17 17.26 -0.87
CA SER A 308 -27.77 18.51 -0.40
C SER A 308 -26.72 19.41 0.26
N TRP A 309 -26.83 20.71 0.00
CA TRP A 309 -26.11 21.72 0.78
C TRP A 309 -26.75 21.83 2.18
N LEU A 310 -25.92 21.80 3.21
CA LEU A 310 -26.34 22.13 4.56
C LEU A 310 -26.70 23.62 4.62
N ALA A 311 -27.96 23.90 4.96
CA ALA A 311 -28.39 25.24 5.30
C ALA A 311 -27.79 25.62 6.67
N LEU A 312 -26.87 26.57 6.67
CA LEU A 312 -26.47 27.24 7.90
C LEU A 312 -27.51 28.32 8.20
N SER A 313 -28.03 28.34 9.43
CA SER A 313 -28.85 29.45 9.89
C SER A 313 -28.00 30.72 9.82
N THR A 314 -28.36 31.60 8.90
CA THR A 314 -27.82 32.96 8.78
C THR A 314 -28.21 33.80 9.98
#